data_AF-A0A1M7ZD04-F1
#
_entry.id   AF-A0A1M7ZD04-F1
#
_cell.length_a   1.000
_cell.length_b   1.000
_cell.length_c   1.000
_cell.angle_alpha   90.00
_cell.angle_beta   90.00
_cell.angle_gamma   90.00
#
_symmetry.space_group_name_H-M   'P 1'
#
loop_
_entity.id
_entity.type
_entity.pdbx_description
1 polymer ?
#
loop_
_entity_poly.entity_id
_entity_poly.type
_entity_poly.pdbx_seq_one_letter_code
_entity_poly.pdbx_strand_id
1 'polypeptide(L)'
;MADAVIYKIAGRQEWAAAEAAGRFDGAAIDLADGYIHFSTAGQVAETAARHFAGRDDLVLVAVDTAAIAAALKYEPSRGGALFPHLYGPLPLSAVIVVNALPLGADGRHDFSGLLP
;
A
#
# COMPACT_ATOMS: atom_id res chain seq x y z
N MET A 1 -9.24 -10.38 -14.10
CA MET A 1 -10.13 -9.81 -13.07
C MET A 1 -9.25 -8.97 -12.17
N ALA A 2 -9.66 -7.74 -11.82
CA ALA A 2 -8.89 -6.94 -10.87
C ALA A 2 -8.92 -7.60 -9.48
N ASP A 3 -7.85 -7.48 -8.70
CA ASP A 3 -7.82 -8.01 -7.34
C ASP A 3 -8.85 -7.29 -6.48
N ALA A 4 -9.58 -8.02 -5.63
CA ALA A 4 -10.57 -7.43 -4.72
C ALA A 4 -9.90 -6.60 -3.61
N VAL A 5 -8.66 -6.93 -3.26
CA VAL A 5 -7.88 -6.27 -2.21
C VAL A 5 -6.49 -5.92 -2.73
N ILE A 6 -6.08 -4.68 -2.51
CA ILE A 6 -4.72 -4.18 -2.79
C ILE A 6 -4.11 -3.59 -1.53
N TYR A 7 -2.79 -3.41 -1.53
CA TYR A 7 -2.02 -3.11 -0.34
C TYR A 7 -1.19 -1.84 -0.48
N LYS A 8 -1.23 -1.00 0.55
CA LYS A 8 -0.30 0.11 0.73
C LYS A 8 0.63 -0.17 1.90
N ILE A 9 1.92 0.05 1.69
CA ILE A 9 2.90 0.18 2.77
C ILE A 9 3.07 1.67 3.04
N ALA A 10 2.91 2.09 4.30
CA ALA A 10 3.06 3.47 4.72
C ALA A 10 3.85 3.55 6.04
N GLY A 11 4.46 4.71 6.29
CA GLY A 11 5.04 5.00 7.60
C GLY A 11 3.94 5.07 8.67
N ARG A 12 4.19 4.57 9.88
CA ARG A 12 3.22 4.55 10.98
C ARG A 12 2.70 5.94 11.33
N GLN A 13 3.59 6.94 11.40
CA GLN A 13 3.18 8.32 11.71
C GLN A 13 2.38 8.96 10.57
N GLU A 14 2.79 8.69 9.33
CA GLU A 14 2.11 9.16 8.14
C GLU A 14 0.69 8.60 8.06
N TRP A 15 0.53 7.32 8.38
CA TRP A 15 -0.77 6.68 8.46
C TRP A 15 -1.62 7.25 9.60
N ALA A 16 -1.06 7.45 10.79
CA ALA A 16 -1.79 8.06 11.91
C ALA A 16 -2.31 9.46 11.57
N ALA A 17 -1.56 10.25 10.80
CA ALA A 17 -2.02 11.55 10.30
C ALA A 17 -3.19 11.40 9.32
N ALA A 18 -3.16 10.38 8.45
CA ALA A 18 -4.25 10.07 7.53
C ALA A 18 -5.53 9.65 8.25
N GLU A 19 -5.41 8.84 9.31
CA GLU A 19 -6.53 8.45 10.16
C GLU A 19 -7.18 9.69 10.79
N ALA A 20 -6.39 10.62 11.31
CA ALA A 20 -6.88 11.88 11.85
C ALA A 20 -7.56 12.78 10.79
N ALA A 21 -7.09 12.72 9.54
CA ALA A 21 -7.63 13.49 8.42
C ALA A 21 -8.84 12.83 7.72
N GLY A 22 -9.11 11.54 7.98
CA GLY A 22 -10.14 10.76 7.30
C GLY A 22 -9.83 10.39 5.84
N ARG A 23 -8.63 10.72 5.35
CA ARG A 23 -8.09 10.26 4.06
C ARG A 23 -6.57 10.21 4.07
N PHE A 24 -6.00 9.40 3.19
CA PHE A 24 -4.56 9.35 2.92
C PHE A 24 -4.28 10.00 1.56
N ASP A 25 -3.56 11.12 1.57
CA ASP A 25 -3.26 11.91 0.36
C ASP A 25 -2.04 11.36 -0.43
N GLY A 26 -1.32 10.37 0.11
CA GLY A 26 -0.13 9.78 -0.50
C GLY A 26 1.18 10.13 0.24
N ALA A 27 2.16 9.25 0.10
CA ALA A 27 3.53 9.47 0.53
C ALA A 27 4.27 10.45 -0.39
N ALA A 28 5.46 10.89 0.02
CA ALA A 28 6.27 11.83 -0.77
C ALA A 28 6.47 11.38 -2.23
N ILE A 29 6.67 10.08 -2.47
CA ILE A 29 6.80 9.52 -3.82
C ILE A 29 5.47 9.52 -4.58
N ASP A 30 4.35 9.24 -3.90
CA ASP A 30 3.03 9.23 -4.53
C ASP A 30 2.65 10.64 -4.99
N LEU A 31 2.95 11.65 -4.16
CA LEU A 31 2.72 13.05 -4.48
C LEU A 31 3.60 13.52 -5.64
N ALA A 32 4.85 13.06 -5.68
CA ALA A 32 5.79 13.38 -6.77
C ALA A 32 5.34 12.77 -8.10
N ASP A 33 4.86 11.52 -8.08
CA ASP A 33 4.45 10.79 -9.29
C ASP A 33 2.99 11.08 -9.70
N GLY A 34 2.20 11.68 -8.81
CA GLY A 34 0.83 12.12 -9.07
C GLY A 34 -0.25 11.05 -8.87
N TYR A 35 0.09 9.93 -8.23
CA TYR A 35 -0.82 8.84 -7.90
C TYR A 35 -0.29 8.02 -6.71
N ILE A 36 -1.20 7.40 -5.95
CA ILE A 36 -0.83 6.55 -4.83
C ILE A 36 -0.49 5.15 -5.34
N HIS A 37 0.74 4.72 -5.07
CA HIS A 37 1.21 3.38 -5.41
C HIS A 37 0.62 2.35 -4.46
N PHE A 38 0.02 1.31 -5.03
CA PHE A 38 -0.37 0.10 -4.34
C PHE A 38 0.37 -1.11 -4.91
N SER A 39 0.24 -2.24 -4.23
CA SER A 39 0.70 -3.54 -4.71
C SER A 39 -0.41 -4.56 -4.51
N THR A 40 -0.49 -5.55 -5.39
CA THR A 40 -1.31 -6.74 -5.15
C THR A 40 -0.69 -7.64 -4.08
N ALA A 41 -1.41 -8.66 -3.62
CA ALA A 41 -0.88 -9.62 -2.64
C ALA A 41 0.41 -10.30 -3.12
N GLY A 42 0.50 -10.64 -4.42
CA GLY A 42 1.69 -11.24 -5.02
C GLY A 42 2.86 -10.28 -5.24
N GLN A 43 2.64 -8.97 -5.10
CA GLN A 43 3.64 -7.93 -5.36
C GLN A 43 4.21 -7.29 -4.09
N VAL A 44 3.40 -7.20 -3.03
CA VAL A 44 3.69 -6.33 -1.88
C VAL A 44 4.95 -6.73 -1.11
N ALA A 45 5.26 -8.02 -1.01
CA ALA A 45 6.48 -8.49 -0.35
C ALA A 45 7.75 -8.04 -1.09
N GLU A 46 7.75 -8.09 -2.43
CA GLU A 46 8.87 -7.59 -3.23
C GLU A 46 8.98 -6.07 -3.17
N THR A 47 7.84 -5.35 -3.17
CA THR A 47 7.81 -3.90 -2.95
C THR A 47 8.44 -3.53 -1.60
N ALA A 48 8.10 -4.25 -0.53
CA ALA A 48 8.71 -4.06 0.79
C ALA A 48 10.23 -4.28 0.77
N ALA A 49 10.70 -5.37 0.15
CA ALA A 49 12.12 -5.68 0.06
C ALA A 49 12.92 -4.63 -0.73
N ARG A 50 12.33 -4.01 -1.76
CA ARG A 50 13.03 -3.03 -2.61
C ARG A 50 13.07 -1.63 -2.03
N HIS A 51 11.99 -1.18 -1.41
CA HIS A 51 11.81 0.23 -1.06
C HIS A 51 11.84 0.50 0.44
N PHE A 52 11.67 -0.54 1.26
CA PHE A 52 11.45 -0.40 2.69
C PHE A 52 12.42 -1.24 3.54
N ALA A 53 13.39 -1.94 2.94
CA ALA A 53 14.30 -2.84 3.65
C ALA A 53 14.94 -2.19 4.89
N GLY A 54 14.94 -2.92 6.01
CA GLY A 54 15.52 -2.47 7.27
C GLY A 54 14.70 -1.44 8.06
N ARG A 55 13.52 -1.04 7.57
CA ARG A 55 12.64 -0.09 8.25
C ARG A 55 11.62 -0.82 9.13
N ASP A 56 11.38 -0.34 10.35
CA ASP A 56 10.54 -1.02 11.36
C ASP A 56 9.30 -0.21 11.79
N ASP A 57 9.17 1.03 11.33
CA ASP A 57 8.06 1.93 11.62
C ASP A 57 6.96 1.89 10.55
N LEU A 58 6.61 0.69 10.05
CA LEU A 58 5.68 0.53 8.93
C LEU A 58 4.34 -0.11 9.32
N VAL A 59 3.34 0.21 8.49
CA VAL A 59 2.04 -0.46 8.48
C VAL A 59 1.74 -1.01 7.08
N LEU A 60 0.98 -2.10 7.05
CA LEU A 60 0.37 -2.66 5.86
C LEU A 60 -1.14 -2.37 5.90
N VAL A 61 -1.61 -1.65 4.90
CA VAL A 61 -3.01 -1.24 4.75
C VAL A 61 -3.64 -2.04 3.63
N ALA A 62 -4.66 -2.84 3.94
CA ALA A 62 -5.46 -3.55 2.95
C ALA A 62 -6.66 -2.68 2.54
N VAL A 63 -6.88 -2.55 1.23
CA VAL A 63 -7.88 -1.64 0.64
C VAL A 63 -8.79 -2.39 -0.31
N ASP A 64 -10.10 -2.15 -0.17
CA ASP A 64 -11.13 -2.66 -1.09
C ASP A 64 -11.07 -1.89 -2.41
N THR A 65 -10.82 -2.60 -3.52
CA THR A 65 -10.73 -1.98 -4.83
C THR A 65 -12.07 -1.50 -5.35
N ALA A 66 -13.19 -2.10 -4.92
CA ALA A 66 -14.53 -1.67 -5.33
C ALA A 66 -14.85 -0.26 -4.84
N ALA A 67 -14.39 0.10 -3.63
CA ALA A 67 -14.62 1.40 -3.02
C ALA A 67 -13.87 2.56 -3.74
N ILE A 68 -12.86 2.26 -4.55
CA ILE A 68 -12.01 3.24 -5.25
C ILE A 68 -11.92 3.01 -6.76
N ALA A 69 -12.76 2.13 -7.32
CA ALA A 69 -12.65 1.65 -8.70
C ALA A 69 -12.66 2.76 -9.76
N ALA A 70 -13.34 3.89 -9.51
CA ALA A 70 -13.45 4.99 -10.45
C ALA A 70 -12.10 5.70 -10.74
N ALA A 71 -11.16 5.65 -9.79
CA ALA A 71 -9.86 6.30 -9.88
C ALA A 71 -8.68 5.32 -9.84
N LEU A 72 -8.96 4.02 -9.71
CA LEU A 72 -7.95 2.96 -9.67
C LEU A 72 -7.60 2.49 -11.09
N LYS A 73 -6.32 2.51 -11.42
CA LYS A 73 -5.81 1.99 -12.70
C LYS A 73 -4.76 0.91 -12.45
N TYR A 74 -4.69 -0.05 -13.36
CA TYR A 74 -3.64 -1.07 -13.36
C TYR A 74 -2.72 -0.80 -14.53
N GLU A 75 -1.48 -0.40 -14.24
CA GLU A 75 -0.55 0.09 -15.26
C GLU A 75 0.76 -0.69 -15.25
N PRO A 76 1.40 -0.92 -16.42
CA PRO A 76 2.68 -1.61 -16.48
C PRO A 76 3.75 -0.87 -15.69
N SER A 77 4.47 -1.60 -14.85
CA SER A 77 5.60 -1.09 -14.07
C SER A 77 6.73 -2.12 -14.09
N ARG A 78 7.25 -2.52 -12.93
CA ARG A 78 8.37 -3.45 -12.78
C ARG A 78 8.13 -4.75 -13.55
N GLY A 79 9.04 -5.06 -14.48
CA GLY A 79 9.00 -6.30 -15.26
C GLY A 79 7.79 -6.43 -16.18
N GLY A 80 7.10 -5.33 -16.49
CA GLY A 80 5.87 -5.34 -17.29
C GLY A 80 4.63 -5.83 -16.53
N ALA A 81 4.75 -6.14 -15.24
CA ALA A 81 3.61 -6.47 -14.40
C ALA A 81 2.74 -5.22 -14.15
N LEU A 82 1.42 -5.43 -14.05
CA LEU A 82 0.49 -4.35 -13.78
C LEU A 82 0.43 -4.05 -12.29
N PHE A 83 0.70 -2.80 -11.91
CA PHE A 83 0.58 -2.32 -10.54
C PHE A 83 -0.67 -1.43 -10.39
N PRO A 84 -1.39 -1.55 -9.26
CA PRO A 84 -2.52 -0.68 -8.96
C PRO A 84 -2.05 0.72 -8.56
N HIS A 85 -2.57 1.74 -9.23
CA HIS A 85 -2.32 3.15 -8.98
C HIS A 85 -3.65 3.88 -8.77
N LEU A 86 -3.77 4.59 -7.65
CA LEU A 86 -4.95 5.39 -7.34
C LEU A 86 -4.70 6.86 -7.69
N TYR A 87 -5.50 7.41 -8.60
CA TYR A 87 -5.44 8.81 -9.00
C TYR A 87 -6.33 9.67 -8.10
N GLY A 88 -5.81 10.06 -6.95
CA GLY A 88 -6.49 10.86 -5.94
C GLY A 88 -6.25 10.33 -4.54
N PRO A 89 -6.83 10.99 -3.51
CA PRO A 89 -6.68 10.54 -2.14
C PRO A 89 -7.40 9.21 -1.90
N LEU A 90 -6.83 8.39 -1.01
CA LEU A 90 -7.47 7.20 -0.50
C LEU A 90 -8.43 7.58 0.65
N PRO A 91 -9.75 7.43 0.50
CA PRO A 91 -10.67 7.62 1.63
C PRO A 91 -10.49 6.49 2.65
N LEU A 92 -10.48 6.82 3.96
CA LEU A 92 -10.34 5.79 5.00
C LEU A 92 -11.52 4.78 5.02
N SER A 93 -12.67 5.15 4.44
CA SER A 93 -13.80 4.23 4.26
C SER A 93 -13.54 3.08 3.28
N ALA A 94 -12.49 3.15 2.45
CA ALA A 94 -12.06 2.06 1.57
C ALA A 94 -11.08 1.08 2.24
N VAL A 95 -10.61 1.39 3.46
CA VAL A 95 -9.66 0.55 4.18
C VAL A 95 -10.38 -0.59 4.88
N ILE A 96 -9.91 -1.80 4.64
CA ILE A 96 -10.45 -3.02 5.26
C ILE A 96 -9.78 -3.26 6.61
N VAL A 97 -8.45 -3.23 6.62
CA VAL A 97 -7.65 -3.48 7.83
C VAL A 97 -6.28 -2.82 7.71
N VAL A 98 -5.75 -2.39 8.85
CA VAL A 98 -4.40 -1.87 9.00
C VAL A 98 -3.68 -2.74 10.01
N ASN A 99 -2.54 -3.29 9.62
CA ASN A 99 -1.69 -4.08 10.49
C ASN A 99 -0.31 -3.45 10.59
N ALA A 100 0.37 -3.63 11.72
CA ALA A 100 1.81 -3.37 11.76
C ALA A 100 2.52 -4.29 10.76
N LEU A 101 3.55 -3.79 10.09
CA LEU A 101 4.41 -4.58 9.21
C LEU A 101 5.76 -4.79 9.91
N PRO A 102 5.92 -5.88 10.70
CA PRO A 102 7.10 -6.10 11.51
C PRO A 102 8.33 -6.41 10.64
N LEU A 103 9.49 -5.95 11.09
CA LEU A 103 10.79 -6.29 10.53
C LEU A 103 11.33 -7.56 11.18
N GLY A 104 11.62 -8.58 10.39
CA GLY A 104 12.26 -9.81 10.83
C GLY A 104 13.75 -9.61 11.14
N ALA A 105 14.33 -10.58 11.86
CA ALA A 105 15.74 -10.56 12.25
C ALA A 105 16.72 -10.60 11.05
N ASP A 106 16.24 -10.98 9.86
CA ASP A 106 16.99 -11.00 8.62
C ASP A 106 16.87 -9.69 7.81
N GLY A 107 16.24 -8.66 8.37
CA GLY A 107 16.04 -7.35 7.73
C GLY A 107 14.93 -7.35 6.67
N ARG A 108 14.15 -8.44 6.55
CA ARG A 108 12.97 -8.51 5.68
C ARG A 108 11.70 -8.43 6.51
N HIS A 109 10.65 -7.84 5.95
CA HIS A 109 9.37 -7.74 6.63
C HIS A 109 8.67 -9.08 6.69
N ASP A 110 8.03 -9.37 7.83
CA ASP A 110 7.22 -10.56 8.03
C ASP A 110 5.76 -10.29 7.65
N PHE A 111 5.28 -11.04 6.67
CA PHE A 111 3.91 -10.98 6.15
C PHE A 111 3.02 -12.12 6.67
N SER A 112 3.53 -12.94 7.60
CA SER A 112 2.81 -14.10 8.12
C SER A 112 1.47 -13.67 8.74
N GLY A 113 0.37 -14.20 8.20
CA GLY A 113 -0.98 -13.84 8.64
C GLY A 113 -1.48 -12.45 8.21
N LEU A 114 -0.71 -11.71 7.39
CA LEU A 114 -1.09 -10.39 6.89
C LEU A 114 -1.65 -10.42 5.46
N LEU A 115 -1.38 -11.49 4.72
CA LEU A 115 -1.83 -11.72 3.34
C LEU A 115 -2.71 -12.99 3.29
N PRO A 116 -3.66 -13.06 2.33
CA PRO A 116 -4.49 -14.24 2.09
C PRO A 116 -3.71 -15.45 1.56
#